data_AF-F0VGJ8-F1
#
_entry.id   AF-F0VGJ8-F1
#
_cell.length_a   1.000
_cell.length_b   1.000
_cell.length_c   1.000
_cell.angle_alpha   90.00
_cell.angle_beta   90.00
_cell.angle_gamma   90.00
#
_symmetry.space_group_name_H-M   'P 1'
#
loop_
_entity.id
_entity.type
_entity.pdbx_description
1 polymer ?
#
loop_
_entity_poly.entity_id
_entity_poly.type
_entity_poly.pdbx_seq_one_letter_code
_entity_poly.pdbx_strand_id
1 'polypeptide(L)'
;MGASFSSRLGSSPSPSSLSPPPSDKIAPHVAAVAEIEGFADVVSRCIGTCYTRCLHKHADVSLDVAEMSCTDRCVEKYFQVHALVGDTMRALAACSPSAGN
;
A
#
# COMPACT_ATOMS: atom_id res chain seq x y z
N MET A 1 22.62 -33.83 -32.42
CA MET A 1 23.87 -33.87 -31.63
C MET A 1 23.96 -32.51 -30.94
N GLY A 2 23.55 -32.28 -29.70
CA GLY A 2 23.69 -33.07 -28.49
C GLY A 2 24.57 -32.28 -27.52
N ALA A 3 23.95 -31.52 -26.61
CA ALA A 3 24.57 -30.98 -25.39
C ALA A 3 23.42 -30.65 -24.43
N SER A 4 22.90 -31.67 -23.74
CA SER A 4 23.19 -31.92 -22.32
C SER A 4 22.84 -30.74 -21.43
N PHE A 5 21.56 -30.70 -21.10
CA PHE A 5 21.06 -30.36 -19.78
C PHE A 5 21.99 -30.95 -18.71
N SER A 6 22.53 -30.11 -17.82
CA SER A 6 23.28 -30.60 -16.67
C SER A 6 22.77 -29.92 -15.42
N SER A 7 22.02 -30.72 -14.69
CA SER A 7 21.33 -30.47 -13.45
C SER A 7 22.30 -30.01 -12.35
N ARG A 8 22.03 -28.85 -11.76
CA ARG A 8 22.34 -28.59 -10.34
C ARG A 8 21.03 -28.44 -9.58
N LEU A 9 20.32 -29.56 -9.47
CA LEU A 9 19.37 -29.78 -8.39
C LEU A 9 20.21 -30.20 -7.17
N GLY A 10 20.46 -29.24 -6.30
CA GLY A 10 21.20 -29.44 -5.06
C GLY A 10 20.55 -28.65 -3.94
N SER A 11 19.63 -29.31 -3.24
CA SER A 11 19.31 -29.09 -1.82
C SER A 11 18.66 -27.77 -1.43
N SER A 12 17.33 -27.82 -1.47
CA SER A 12 16.40 -27.03 -0.67
C SER A 12 16.82 -26.97 0.81
N PRO A 13 16.95 -25.80 1.45
CA PRO A 13 16.64 -25.67 2.86
C PRO A 13 15.12 -25.53 3.00
N SER A 14 14.49 -26.51 3.63
CA SER A 14 13.09 -26.47 4.01
C SER A 14 12.79 -25.21 4.85
N PRO A 15 11.80 -24.38 4.53
CA PRO A 15 11.29 -23.37 5.46
C PRO A 15 10.32 -24.05 6.42
N SER A 16 10.83 -24.93 7.27
CA SER A 16 10.04 -25.61 8.30
C SER A 16 10.72 -25.51 9.65
N SER A 17 10.85 -24.28 10.14
CA SER A 17 10.79 -23.94 11.57
C SER A 17 10.87 -22.42 11.77
N LEU A 18 9.95 -21.65 11.18
CA LEU A 18 9.64 -20.33 11.73
C LEU A 18 8.49 -20.52 12.72
N SER A 19 8.84 -20.99 13.92
CA SER A 19 8.01 -20.69 15.09
C SER A 19 7.78 -19.17 15.10
N PRO A 20 6.54 -18.69 15.33
CA PRO A 20 6.33 -17.27 15.51
C PRO A 20 7.21 -16.81 16.69
N PRO A 21 8.05 -15.77 16.53
CA PRO A 21 8.74 -15.20 17.66
C PRO A 21 7.69 -14.73 18.69
N PRO A 22 7.94 -14.96 19.98
CA PRO A 22 7.02 -14.52 21.04
C PRO A 22 6.87 -13.00 20.98
N SER A 23 5.65 -12.50 21.21
CA SER A 23 5.35 -11.08 21.28
C SER A 23 6.39 -10.34 22.11
N ASP A 24 7.02 -9.33 21.51
CA ASP A 24 6.90 -7.93 21.93
C ASP A 24 8.05 -7.14 21.30
N LYS A 25 7.70 -6.03 20.66
CA LYS A 25 8.57 -5.05 19.98
C LYS A 25 8.94 -5.42 18.54
N ILE A 26 8.14 -4.90 17.61
CA ILE A 26 8.55 -4.68 16.22
C ILE A 26 9.88 -3.92 16.27
N ALA A 27 10.92 -4.48 15.66
CA ALA A 27 12.22 -3.82 15.62
C ALA A 27 12.06 -2.43 14.98
N PRO A 28 12.71 -1.37 15.50
CA PRO A 28 12.45 0.00 15.09
C PRO A 28 12.64 0.24 13.58
N HIS A 29 13.56 -0.49 12.96
CA HIS A 29 13.75 -0.45 11.50
C HIS A 29 12.57 -1.03 10.72
N VAL A 30 11.93 -2.11 11.22
CA VAL A 30 10.76 -2.73 10.58
C VAL A 30 9.56 -1.78 10.67
N ALA A 31 9.36 -1.14 11.81
CA ALA A 31 8.31 -0.13 11.97
C ALA A 31 8.54 1.05 11.01
N ALA A 32 9.77 1.58 10.95
CA ALA A 32 10.11 2.69 10.05
C ALA A 32 9.89 2.35 8.56
N VAL A 33 10.22 1.12 8.15
CA VAL A 33 9.96 0.65 6.77
C VAL A 33 8.46 0.57 6.52
N ALA A 34 7.69 0.02 7.44
CA ALA A 34 6.23 -0.10 7.31
C ALA A 34 5.54 1.27 7.19
N GLU A 35 6.01 2.28 7.92
CA GLU A 35 5.47 3.66 7.80
C GLU A 35 5.72 4.24 6.40
N ILE A 36 6.90 4.02 5.83
CA ILE A 36 7.24 4.52 4.48
C ILE A 36 6.44 3.77 3.41
N GLU A 37 6.32 2.45 3.51
CA GLU A 37 5.54 1.64 2.59
C GLU A 37 4.06 2.01 2.64
N GLY A 38 3.52 2.24 3.84
CA GLY A 38 2.16 2.73 4.03
C GLY A 38 1.94 4.09 3.38
N PHE A 39 2.87 5.04 3.58
CA PHE A 39 2.78 6.36 2.94
C PHE A 39 2.87 6.27 1.41
N ALA A 40 3.74 5.42 0.88
CA ALA A 40 3.91 5.23 -0.56
C ALA A 40 2.64 4.68 -1.23
N ASP A 41 1.94 3.73 -0.59
CA ASP A 41 0.65 3.21 -1.08
C ASP A 41 -0.42 4.31 -1.10
N VAL A 42 -0.51 5.12 -0.05
CA VAL A 42 -1.46 6.24 0.03
C VAL A 42 -1.23 7.24 -1.10
N VAL A 43 0.03 7.63 -1.35
CA VAL A 43 0.39 8.56 -2.44
C VAL A 43 0.08 7.95 -3.80
N SER A 44 0.40 6.67 -4.01
CA SER A 44 0.14 5.98 -5.28
C SER A 44 -1.36 5.94 -5.62
N ARG A 45 -2.20 5.63 -4.62
CA ARG A 45 -3.66 5.64 -4.78
C ARG A 45 -4.24 7.04 -4.93
N CYS A 46 -3.69 8.03 -4.23
CA CYS A 46 -4.09 9.43 -4.38
C CYS A 46 -3.86 9.91 -5.82
N ILE A 47 -2.66 9.66 -6.36
CA ILE A 47 -2.30 10.04 -7.73
C ILE A 47 -3.22 9.34 -8.73
N GLY A 48 -3.42 8.03 -8.63
CA GLY A 48 -4.32 7.30 -9.54
C GLY A 48 -5.78 7.78 -9.47
N THR A 49 -6.27 8.10 -8.27
CA THR A 49 -7.62 8.63 -8.08
C THR A 49 -7.77 10.01 -8.70
N CYS A 50 -6.86 10.93 -8.42
CA CYS A 50 -6.94 12.28 -8.99
C CYS A 50 -6.69 12.30 -10.49
N TYR A 51 -5.86 11.39 -11.01
CA TYR A 51 -5.69 11.22 -12.45
C TYR A 51 -7.00 10.83 -13.13
N THR A 52 -7.67 9.78 -12.64
CA THR A 52 -8.95 9.33 -13.25
C THR A 52 -10.11 10.31 -13.06
N ARG A 53 -10.05 11.18 -12.05
CA ARG A 53 -11.13 12.14 -11.73
C ARG A 53 -10.98 13.51 -12.36
N CYS A 54 -9.75 13.97 -12.57
CA CYS A 54 -9.48 15.34 -13.02
C CYS A 54 -8.91 15.41 -14.44
N LEU A 55 -8.18 14.38 -14.89
CA LEU A 55 -7.52 14.38 -16.20
C LEU A 55 -8.36 13.61 -17.23
N HIS A 56 -9.10 14.36 -18.05
CA HIS A 56 -9.99 13.78 -19.06
C HIS A 56 -9.47 13.98 -20.49
N LYS A 57 -8.60 14.99 -20.69
CA LYS A 57 -8.00 15.31 -21.97
C LYS A 57 -6.51 14.98 -21.90
N HIS A 58 -6.03 14.21 -22.86
CA HIS A 58 -4.62 13.80 -22.97
C HIS A 58 -3.97 14.28 -24.27
N ALA A 59 -4.58 15.27 -24.94
CA ALA A 59 -4.08 15.80 -26.20
C ALA A 59 -2.88 16.74 -25.99
N ASP A 60 -2.81 17.38 -24.82
CA ASP A 60 -1.83 18.42 -24.50
C ASP A 60 -0.92 18.00 -23.35
N VAL A 61 0.30 18.53 -23.35
CA VAL A 61 1.33 18.26 -22.32
C VAL A 61 1.12 19.12 -21.07
N SER A 62 0.37 20.22 -21.19
CA SER A 62 0.07 21.14 -20.09
C SER A 62 -1.35 20.93 -19.56
N LEU A 63 -1.50 21.04 -18.24
CA LEU A 63 -2.79 21.06 -17.58
C LEU A 63 -3.55 22.35 -17.90
N ASP A 64 -4.84 22.23 -18.21
CA ASP A 64 -5.72 23.40 -18.25
C ASP A 64 -5.97 23.94 -16.82
N VAL A 65 -6.37 25.20 -16.70
CA VAL A 65 -6.67 25.85 -15.41
C VAL A 65 -7.74 25.07 -14.63
N ALA A 66 -8.70 24.47 -15.35
CA ALA A 66 -9.72 23.61 -14.76
C ALA A 66 -9.14 22.31 -14.19
N GLU A 67 -8.19 21.67 -14.88
CA GLU A 67 -7.58 20.41 -14.46
C GLU A 67 -6.62 20.63 -13.27
N MET A 68 -5.89 21.74 -13.29
CA MET A 68 -4.99 22.13 -12.20
C MET A 68 -5.80 22.37 -10.90
N SER A 69 -6.84 23.20 -10.96
CA SER A 69 -7.70 23.48 -9.80
C SER A 69 -8.53 22.27 -9.34
N CYS A 70 -8.92 21.37 -10.24
CA CYS A 70 -9.54 20.10 -9.87
C CYS A 70 -8.57 19.22 -9.07
N THR A 71 -7.32 19.11 -9.53
CA THR A 71 -6.30 18.25 -8.92
C THR A 71 -6.05 18.65 -7.46
N ASP A 72 -5.92 19.94 -7.17
CA ASP A 72 -5.74 20.44 -5.79
C ASP A 72 -6.93 20.05 -4.88
N ARG A 73 -8.16 20.27 -5.35
CA ARG A 73 -9.39 19.91 -4.62
C ARG A 73 -9.52 18.40 -4.43
N CYS A 74 -9.10 17.62 -5.41
CA CYS A 74 -9.11 16.16 -5.33
C CYS A 74 -8.18 15.66 -4.22
N VAL A 75 -6.95 16.18 -4.15
CA VAL A 75 -5.99 15.81 -3.10
C VAL A 75 -6.53 16.18 -1.72
N GLU A 76 -7.09 17.38 -1.56
CA GLU A 76 -7.73 17.81 -0.31
C GLU A 76 -8.84 16.85 0.13
N LYS A 77 -9.75 16.49 -0.80
CA LYS A 77 -10.86 15.58 -0.54
C LYS A 77 -10.38 14.15 -0.26
N TYR A 78 -9.35 13.69 -0.96
CA TYR A 78 -8.79 12.36 -0.76
C TYR A 78 -8.29 12.20 0.67
N PHE A 79 -7.53 13.17 1.19
CA PHE A 79 -7.03 13.10 2.57
C PHE A 79 -8.13 13.29 3.62
N GLN A 80 -9.16 14.10 3.36
CA GLN A 80 -10.34 14.19 4.23
C GLN A 80 -11.04 12.82 4.35
N VAL A 81 -11.25 12.13 3.23
CA VAL A 81 -11.85 10.78 3.22
C VAL A 81 -10.91 9.75 3.84
N HIS A 82 -9.61 9.82 3.56
CA HIS A 82 -8.61 8.93 4.14
C HIS A 82 -8.60 8.99 5.68
N ALA A 83 -8.70 10.19 6.26
CA ALA A 83 -8.81 10.37 7.71
C ALA A 83 -10.11 9.76 8.27
N LEU A 84 -11.25 10.04 7.62
CA LEU A 84 -12.55 9.49 8.01
C LEU A 84 -12.58 7.95 7.96
N VAL A 85 -11.99 7.36 6.93
CA VAL A 85 -11.85 5.90 6.83
C VAL A 85 -10.98 5.37 7.97
N GLY A 86 -9.87 6.06 8.28
CA GLY A 86 -9.02 5.70 9.43
C GLY A 86 -9.77 5.74 10.77
N ASP A 87 -10.61 6.75 11.00
CA ASP A 87 -11.43 6.87 12.21
C ASP A 87 -12.49 5.77 12.30
N THR A 88 -13.18 5.49 11.20
CA THR A 88 -14.20 4.43 11.16
C THR A 88 -13.59 3.05 11.36
N MET A 89 -12.43 2.75 10.76
CA MET A 89 -11.71 1.49 10.98
C MET A 89 -11.30 1.31 12.44
N ARG A 90 -10.80 2.37 13.10
CA ARG A 90 -10.48 2.32 14.54
C ARG A 90 -11.71 2.10 15.40
N ALA A 91 -12.81 2.79 15.10
CA ALA A 91 -14.07 2.62 15.82
C ALA A 91 -14.63 1.19 15.69
N LEU A 92 -14.57 0.61 14.48
CA LEU A 92 -14.98 -0.78 14.24
C LEU A 92 -14.08 -1.79 14.95
N ALA A 93 -12.76 -1.57 14.95
CA ALA A 93 -11.80 -2.43 15.65
C ALA A 93 -12.00 -2.41 17.17
N ALA A 94 -12.31 -1.24 17.75
CA ALA A 94 -12.63 -1.11 19.17
C ALA A 94 -13.98 -1.74 19.56
N CYS A 95 -14.91 -1.87 18.61
CA CYS A 95 -16.25 -2.39 18.83
C CYS A 95 -16.39 -3.90 18.48
N SER A 96 -15.42 -4.52 17.82
CA SER A 96 -15.48 -5.96 17.50
C SER A 96 -15.26 -6.78 18.79
N PRO A 97 -16.29 -7.47 19.34
CA PRO A 97 -16.09 -8.35 20.47
C PRO A 97 -15.20 -9.49 20.00
N SER A 98 -14.16 -9.78 20.76
CA SER A 98 -13.32 -10.96 20.60
C SER A 98 -14.19 -12.17 20.23
N ALA A 99 -13.99 -12.71 19.02
CA ALA A 99 -14.42 -14.06 18.69
C ALA A 99 -13.63 -15.02 19.61
N GLY A 100 -14.14 -15.20 20.82
CA GLY A 100 -13.66 -16.16 21.80
C GLY A 100 -14.08 -17.55 21.35
N ASN A 101 -13.08 -18.39 21.12
CA ASN A 101 -13.19 -19.84 21.11
C ASN A 101 -12.76 -20.33 22.50
#